data_AF-A0A7X9FTE5-F1
#
_entry.id   AF-A0A7X9FTE5-F1
#
_cell.length_a   1.000
_cell.length_b   1.000
_cell.length_c   1.000
_cell.angle_alpha   90.00
_cell.angle_beta   90.00
_cell.angle_gamma   90.00
#
_symmetry.space_group_name_H-M   'P 1'
#
loop_
_entity.id
_entity.type
_entity.pdbx_description
1 polymer ?
#
loop_
_entity_poly.entity_id
_entity_poly.type
_entity_poly.pdbx_seq_one_letter_code
_entity_poly.pdbx_strand_id
1 'polypeptide(L)' 'MRMLLAIGFVLLSFSTVCASEYKIDASHSSVSFKIKHLAISTVFGRFTDFKGNFSYDP' A
#
# COMPACT_ATOMS: atom_id res chain seq x y z
N MET A 1 42.03 -4.16 18.88
CA MET A 1 40.89 -5.07 19.16
C MET A 1 39.57 -4.39 19.51
N ARG A 2 39.52 -3.38 20.40
CA ARG A 2 38.24 -2.77 20.85
C ARG A 2 37.42 -2.09 19.73
N MET A 3 38.09 -1.43 18.79
CA MET A 3 37.43 -0.75 17.66
C MET A 3 36.83 -1.72 16.63
N LEU A 4 37.44 -2.89 16.44
CA LEU A 4 36.92 -3.97 15.58
C LEU A 4 35.63 -4.57 16.14
N LEU A 5 35.55 -4.73 17.47
CA LEU A 5 34.36 -5.26 18.14
C LEU A 5 33.18 -4.28 18.04
N ALA A 6 33.43 -2.98 18.12
CA ALA A 6 32.41 -1.94 17.96
C ALA A 6 31.85 -1.86 16.53
N ILE A 7 32.70 -2.01 15.51
CA ILE A 7 32.28 -2.05 14.10
C ILE A 7 31.42 -3.28 13.82
N GLY A 8 31.78 -4.44 14.36
CA GLY A 8 30.97 -5.66 14.26
C GLY A 8 29.58 -5.51 14.89
N PHE A 9 29.47 -4.79 16.01
CA PHE A 9 28.18 -4.54 16.66
C PHE A 9 27.28 -3.58 15.85
N VAL A 10 27.86 -2.53 15.24
CA VAL A 10 27.11 -1.59 14.39
C VAL A 10 26.52 -2.28 13.15
N LEU A 11 27.24 -3.24 12.55
CA LEU A 11 26.76 -3.99 11.39
C LEU A 11 25.57 -4.91 11.73
N LEU A 12 25.42 -5.37 12.98
CA LEU A 12 24.27 -6.17 13.43
C LEU A 12 23.03 -5.32 13.77
N SER A 13 23.17 -4.00 13.93
CA SER A 13 22.07 -3.11 14.33
C SER A 13 21.20 -2.63 13.15
N PHE A 14 21.55 -2.97 11.92
CA PHE A 14 20.76 -2.63 10.73
C PHE A 14 19.68 -3.70 10.49
N SER A 15 18.54 -3.54 11.16
CA SER A 15 17.31 -4.26 10.80
C SER A 15 16.67 -3.58 9.60
N THR A 16 16.62 -4.26 8.45
CA THR A 16 15.84 -3.79 7.29
C THR A 16 14.36 -3.96 7.57
N VAL A 17 13.59 -2.87 7.59
CA VAL A 17 12.13 -2.94 7.56
C VAL A 17 11.71 -3.12 6.11
N CYS A 18 11.13 -4.27 5.79
CA CYS A 18 10.59 -4.53 4.46
C CYS A 18 9.09 -4.19 4.49
N ALA A 19 8.65 -3.33 3.56
CA ALA A 19 7.24 -3.06 3.39
C ALA A 19 6.50 -4.37 3.05
N SER A 20 5.47 -4.69 3.82
CA SER A 20 4.69 -5.90 3.58
C SER A 20 3.81 -5.71 2.34
N GLU A 21 3.70 -6.73 1.49
CA GLU A 21 2.81 -6.72 0.32
C GLU A 21 1.40 -7.17 0.70
N TYR A 22 0.40 -6.36 0.33
CA TYR A 22 -1.02 -6.62 0.59
C TYR A 22 -1.79 -6.71 -0.72
N LYS A 23 -2.56 -7.79 -0.86
CA LYS A 23 -3.50 -7.99 -1.97
C LYS A 23 -4.81 -7.27 -1.69
N ILE A 24 -5.35 -6.58 -2.69
CA ILE A 24 -6.69 -5.98 -2.60
C ILE A 24 -7.75 -7.09 -2.61
N ASP A 25 -8.64 -7.06 -1.62
CA ASP A 25 -9.85 -7.88 -1.58
C ASP A 25 -10.97 -7.22 -2.39
N ALA A 26 -11.35 -7.84 -3.51
CA ALA A 26 -12.37 -7.32 -4.40
C ALA A 26 -13.79 -7.33 -3.80
N SER A 27 -14.08 -8.23 -2.85
CA SER A 27 -15.39 -8.33 -2.21
C SER A 27 -15.65 -7.17 -1.25
N HIS A 28 -14.60 -6.60 -0.67
CA HIS A 28 -14.69 -5.52 0.33
C HIS A 28 -14.11 -4.18 -0.14
N SER A 29 -13.64 -4.11 -1.39
CA SER A 29 -13.13 -2.88 -1.99
C SER A 29 -14.05 -2.44 -3.14
N SER A 30 -13.99 -1.17 -3.55
CA SER A 30 -14.71 -0.70 -4.73
C SER A 30 -13.94 0.39 -5.49
N VAL A 31 -13.97 0.32 -6.82
CA VAL A 31 -13.50 1.41 -7.68
C VAL A 31 -14.73 2.05 -8.31
N SER A 32 -15.11 3.21 -7.79
CA SER A 32 -16.37 3.87 -8.14
C SER A 32 -16.12 5.29 -8.66
N PHE A 33 -16.99 5.75 -9.56
CA PHE A 33 -16.97 7.12 -10.06
C PHE A 33 -18.35 7.76 -9.97
N LYS A 34 -18.36 9.08 -9.95
CA LYS A 34 -19.56 9.89 -10.07
C LYS A 34 -19.31 11.05 -11.00
N ILE A 35 -20.30 11.37 -11.81
CA ILE A 35 -20.24 12.52 -12.72
C ILE A 35 -21.57 13.28 -12.70
N LYS A 36 -21.48 14.61 -12.67
CA LYS A 36 -22.66 15.47 -12.78
C LYS A 36 -23.19 15.41 -14.21
N HIS A 37 -24.49 15.20 -14.36
CA HIS A 37 -25.17 15.26 -15.64
C HIS A 37 -26.08 16.49 -15.65
N LEU A 38 -25.61 17.53 -16.34
CA LEU A 38 -26.31 18.81 -16.57
C LEU A 38 -26.85 19.49 -15.30
N ALA A 39 -26.16 19.34 -14.17
CA ALA A 39 -26.53 19.90 -12.85
C ALA A 39 -27.88 19.43 -12.27
N ILE A 40 -28.59 18.52 -12.93
CA ILE A 40 -29.89 17.99 -12.48
C ILE A 40 -29.72 16.64 -11.79
N SER A 41 -28.82 15.80 -12.31
CA SER A 41 -28.63 14.43 -11.83
C SER A 41 -27.15 14.09 -11.68
N THR A 42 -26.87 13.04 -10.92
CA THR A 42 -25.52 12.46 -10.79
C THR A 42 -25.58 11.03 -11.28
N VAL A 43 -24.71 10.69 -12.23
CA VAL A 43 -24.53 9.32 -12.71
C VAL A 43 -23.49 8.66 -11.82
N PHE A 44 -23.84 7.50 -11.28
CA PHE A 44 -22.96 6.66 -10.48
C PHE A 44 -22.56 5.43 -11.29
N GLY A 45 -21.28 5.09 -11.24
CA GLY A 45 -20.77 3.88 -11.86
C GLY A 45 -19.68 3.24 -11.01
N ARG A 46 -19.42 1.96 -11.27
CA ARG A 46 -18.41 1.17 -10.59
C ARG A 46 -17.80 0.16 -11.57
N PHE A 47 -16.51 -0.12 -11.38
CA PHE A 47 -15.85 -1.25 -12.03
C PHE A 47 -16.09 -2.53 -11.22
N THR A 48 -16.60 -3.57 -11.88
CA THR A 48 -16.96 -4.86 -11.25
C THR A 48 -15.78 -5.81 -11.13
N ASP A 49 -14.79 -5.69 -12.02
CA ASP A 49 -13.58 -6.49 -12.01
C ASP A 49 -12.36 -5.58 -11.86
N PHE A 50 -11.59 -5.80 -10.79
CA PHE A 50 -10.38 -5.06 -10.49
C PHE A 50 -9.46 -5.88 -9.60
N LYS A 51 -8.16 -5.60 -9.71
CA LYS A 51 -7.10 -6.25 -8.93
C LYS A 51 -6.01 -5.24 -8.61
N GLY A 52 -5.32 -5.44 -7.50
CA GLY A 52 -4.18 -4.62 -7.13
C GLY A 52 -3.43 -5.18 -5.94
N ASN A 53 -2.21 -4.69 -5.77
CA ASN A 53 -1.39 -4.92 -4.59
C ASN A 53 -0.87 -3.57 -4.11
N PHE A 54 -0.64 -3.44 -2.82
CA PHE A 54 0.03 -2.28 -2.25
C PHE A 54 1.02 -2.71 -1.19
N SER A 55 2.09 -1.95 -1.03
CA SER A 55 3.06 -2.13 0.04
C SER A 55 2.82 -1.08 1.10
N TYR A 56 2.87 -1.49 2.37
CA TYR A 56 2.76 -0.58 3.50
C TYR A 56 3.95 -0.77 4.44
N ASP A 57 4.59 0.34 4.77
CA ASP A 57 5.63 0.46 5.79
C ASP A 57 5.08 1.42 6.86
N PRO A 58 4.79 0.95 8.08
CA PRO A 58 4.11 1.75 9.11
C PRO A 58 4.93 2.93 9.65
#